data_AF-L7F4P0-F1
#
_entry.id   AF-L7F4P0-F1
#
_cell.length_a   1.000
_cell.length_b   1.000
_cell.length_c   1.000
_cell.angle_alpha   90.00
_cell.angle_beta   90.00
_cell.angle_gamma   90.00
#
_symmetry.space_group_name_H-M   'P 1'
#
loop_
_entity.id
_entity.type
_entity.pdbx_description
1 polymer ?
#
loop_
_entity_poly.entity_id
_entity_poly.type
_entity_poly.pdbx_seq_one_letter_code
_entity_poly.pdbx_strand_id
1 'polypeptide(L)'
;MSFLSRIGLIETEEQERARLAQAPEGSINHYLSTLPVTIEEWPKDLLVELPWEPPRTDRPYRVVVVPIEFRKDALPEGVEEEPLPRKLHSGSWTCAVVFSDHPSYPVGGYRIVVSAAEIARGRKVDLAGYRAPLSSESSRPESPGKQPPSESRGHPFAAGGAPKTAAGRKISEAPS
;
A
#
# COMPACT_ATOMS: atom_id res chain seq x y z
N MET A 1 -15.84 33.42 23.49
CA MET A 1 -15.87 33.60 22.02
C MET A 1 -14.47 33.34 21.51
N SER A 2 -14.28 32.27 20.73
CA SER A 2 -12.96 31.71 20.40
C SER A 2 -12.19 32.56 19.40
N PHE A 3 -10.90 32.76 19.68
CA PHE A 3 -9.93 33.53 18.89
C PHE A 3 -9.78 33.02 17.44
N LEU A 4 -10.26 31.79 17.16
CA LEU A 4 -10.21 31.18 15.84
C LEU A 4 -11.03 31.95 14.82
N SER A 5 -12.18 32.54 15.17
CA SER A 5 -13.11 33.21 14.23
C SER A 5 -12.57 34.46 13.51
N ARG A 6 -11.31 34.87 13.74
CA ARG A 6 -10.70 36.11 13.21
C ARG A 6 -9.57 35.93 12.18
N ILE A 7 -9.12 34.72 11.87
CA ILE A 7 -8.06 34.46 10.89
C ILE A 7 -8.72 33.75 9.73
N GLY A 8 -8.71 34.24 8.47
CA GLY A 8 -9.38 33.59 7.31
C GLY A 8 -9.20 32.06 7.29
N LEU A 9 -10.17 31.37 7.91
CA LEU A 9 -9.91 30.16 8.70
C LEU A 9 -9.78 28.97 7.79
N ILE A 10 -8.90 28.04 8.16
CA ILE A 10 -8.96 26.69 7.62
C ILE A 10 -10.29 26.05 8.06
N GLU A 11 -10.92 25.30 7.17
CA GLU A 11 -12.13 24.51 7.39
C GLU A 11 -11.99 23.67 8.67
N THR A 12 -12.98 23.68 9.56
CA THR A 12 -12.95 22.79 10.73
C THR A 12 -13.20 21.35 10.30
N GLU A 13 -12.81 20.36 11.11
CA GLU A 13 -13.11 18.94 10.81
C GLU A 13 -14.61 18.68 10.58
N GLU A 14 -15.48 19.36 11.34
CA GLU A 14 -16.93 19.29 11.17
C GLU A 14 -17.39 19.84 9.82
N GLN A 15 -16.81 20.95 9.37
CA GLN A 15 -17.11 21.54 8.07
C GLN A 15 -16.60 20.64 6.94
N GLU A 16 -15.40 20.08 7.08
CA GLU A 16 -14.81 19.16 6.11
C GLU A 16 -15.67 17.90 5.98
N ARG A 17 -16.10 17.36 7.12
CA ARG A 17 -17.03 16.24 7.18
C ARG A 17 -18.33 16.54 6.48
N ALA A 18 -18.94 17.70 6.75
CA ALA A 18 -20.17 18.13 6.10
C ALA A 18 -20.01 18.27 4.58
N ARG A 19 -18.89 18.85 4.12
CA ARG A 19 -18.57 18.98 2.69
C ARG A 19 -18.39 17.62 2.02
N LEU A 20 -17.67 16.70 2.66
CA LEU A 20 -17.49 15.34 2.14
C LEU A 20 -18.81 14.55 2.12
N ALA A 21 -19.68 14.76 3.10
CA ALA A 21 -21.00 14.12 3.19
C ALA A 21 -21.99 14.58 2.10
N GLN A 22 -21.78 15.76 1.49
CA GLN A 22 -22.56 16.20 0.32
C GLN A 22 -22.33 15.33 -0.92
N ALA A 23 -21.26 14.54 -0.95
CA ALA A 23 -21.02 13.59 -2.03
C ALA A 23 -22.09 12.46 -1.99
N PRO A 24 -22.48 11.93 -3.16
CA PRO A 24 -23.52 10.90 -3.23
C PRO A 24 -23.13 9.66 -2.45
N GLU A 25 -24.13 8.96 -1.90
CA GLU A 25 -23.96 7.66 -1.25
C GLU A 25 -23.26 6.68 -2.21
N GLY A 26 -22.29 5.93 -1.69
CA GLY A 26 -21.42 5.04 -2.48
C GLY A 26 -20.17 5.72 -3.07
N SER A 27 -20.04 7.05 -3.00
CA SER A 27 -18.79 7.72 -3.37
C SER A 27 -17.71 7.56 -2.28
N ILE A 28 -16.44 7.61 -2.70
CA ILE A 28 -15.30 7.59 -1.78
C ILE A 28 -15.38 8.75 -0.77
N ASN A 29 -15.73 9.94 -1.23
CA ASN A 29 -15.82 11.12 -0.36
C ASN A 29 -16.92 10.96 0.70
N HIS A 30 -18.07 10.38 0.33
CA HIS A 30 -19.12 10.09 1.30
C HIS A 30 -18.64 9.10 2.37
N TYR A 31 -17.95 8.02 1.97
CA TYR A 31 -17.34 7.09 2.91
C TYR A 31 -16.32 7.77 3.83
N LEU A 32 -15.41 8.59 3.30
CA LEU A 32 -14.42 9.32 4.09
C LEU A 32 -15.06 10.28 5.10
N SER A 33 -16.23 10.86 4.80
CA SER A 33 -16.97 11.70 5.75
C SER A 33 -17.40 10.95 7.01
N THR A 34 -17.46 9.62 6.98
CA THR A 34 -17.86 8.81 8.14
C THR A 34 -16.69 8.49 9.07
N LEU A 35 -15.44 8.65 8.58
CA LEU A 35 -14.24 8.26 9.29
C LEU A 35 -13.64 9.46 10.07
N PRO A 36 -13.09 9.20 11.26
CA PRO A 36 -12.36 10.22 12.02
C PRO A 36 -11.03 10.54 11.36
N VAL A 37 -10.56 11.77 11.52
CA VAL A 37 -9.16 12.13 11.23
C VAL A 37 -8.28 11.51 12.30
N THR A 38 -7.23 10.83 11.88
CA THR A 38 -6.31 10.06 12.72
C THR A 38 -4.87 10.52 12.58
N ILE A 39 -4.55 11.20 11.47
CA ILE A 39 -3.23 11.76 11.18
C ILE A 39 -3.40 13.28 11.01
N GLU A 40 -3.14 14.01 12.08
CA GLU A 40 -3.19 15.49 12.11
C GLU A 40 -1.87 16.13 11.66
N GLU A 41 -0.77 15.37 11.71
CA GLU A 41 0.56 15.83 11.33
C GLU A 41 0.79 15.76 9.82
N TRP A 42 1.87 16.39 9.34
CA TRP A 42 2.25 16.34 7.94
C TRP A 42 2.68 14.91 7.55
N PRO A 43 1.95 14.20 6.67
CA PRO A 43 2.07 12.74 6.54
C PRO A 43 3.25 12.30 5.65
N LYS A 44 4.13 13.22 5.27
CA LYS A 44 5.25 12.93 4.37
C LYS A 44 6.19 11.91 5.00
N ASP A 45 6.60 10.93 4.20
CA ASP A 45 7.53 9.87 4.59
C ASP A 45 7.02 8.95 5.73
N LEU A 46 5.74 9.06 6.12
CA LEU A 46 5.11 8.17 7.08
C LEU A 46 4.56 6.90 6.39
N LEU A 47 4.56 5.79 7.11
CA LEU A 47 3.82 4.60 6.70
C LEU A 47 2.36 4.75 7.09
N VAL A 48 1.49 4.76 6.08
CA VAL A 48 0.05 4.95 6.26
C VAL A 48 -0.69 3.78 5.63
N GLU A 49 -1.49 3.09 6.44
CA GLU A 49 -2.47 2.11 5.96
C GLU A 49 -3.75 2.85 5.55
N LEU A 50 -4.14 2.70 4.29
CA LEU A 50 -5.31 3.37 3.73
C LEU A 50 -6.61 2.71 4.24
N PRO A 51 -7.70 3.48 4.43
CA PRO A 51 -8.98 2.96 4.90
C PRO A 51 -9.74 2.27 3.77
N TRP A 52 -9.21 1.14 3.28
CA TRP A 52 -9.79 0.36 2.17
C TRP A 52 -10.63 -0.79 2.71
N GLU A 53 -11.68 -0.41 3.42
CA GLU A 53 -12.63 -1.33 4.04
C GLU A 53 -14.04 -1.12 3.45
N PRO A 54 -14.93 -2.13 3.53
CA PRO A 54 -16.33 -1.97 3.14
C PRO A 54 -16.98 -0.78 3.87
N PRO A 55 -17.84 0.02 3.21
CA PRO A 55 -18.43 -0.19 1.89
C PRO A 55 -17.61 0.36 0.71
N ARG A 56 -16.39 0.89 0.92
CA ARG A 56 -15.57 1.45 -0.17
C ARG A 56 -15.14 0.38 -1.18
N THR A 57 -14.86 -0.82 -0.68
CA THR A 57 -14.42 -1.98 -1.45
C THR A 57 -15.34 -3.17 -1.19
N ASP A 58 -15.27 -4.18 -2.06
CA ASP A 58 -16.04 -5.43 -1.95
C ASP A 58 -15.64 -6.28 -0.74
N ARG A 59 -14.37 -6.17 -0.32
CA ARG A 59 -13.79 -6.81 0.86
C ARG A 59 -12.71 -5.90 1.46
N PRO A 60 -12.31 -6.11 2.72
CA PRO A 60 -11.20 -5.35 3.29
C PRO A 60 -9.90 -5.67 2.53
N TYR A 61 -9.18 -4.62 2.15
CA TYR A 61 -7.84 -4.69 1.60
C TYR A 61 -6.89 -3.89 2.48
N ARG A 62 -5.73 -4.47 2.76
CA ARG A 62 -4.65 -3.81 3.45
C ARG A 62 -3.66 -3.24 2.45
N VAL A 63 -3.72 -1.93 2.28
CA VAL A 63 -2.80 -1.17 1.42
C VAL A 63 -2.02 -0.18 2.27
N VAL A 64 -0.70 -0.38 2.37
CA VAL A 64 0.21 0.49 3.11
C VAL A 64 1.07 1.26 2.12
N VAL A 65 1.07 2.58 2.29
CA VAL A 65 1.75 3.51 1.40
C VAL A 65 2.65 4.47 2.16
N VAL A 66 3.58 5.07 1.43
CA VAL A 66 4.40 6.19 1.90
C VAL A 66 4.10 7.42 1.04
N PRO A 67 3.54 8.50 1.60
CA PRO A 67 3.34 9.76 0.88
C PRO A 67 4.68 10.44 0.58
N ILE A 68 4.93 10.76 -0.71
CA ILE A 68 6.20 11.32 -1.19
C ILE A 68 6.05 12.79 -1.58
N GLU A 69 5.10 13.07 -2.47
CA GLU A 69 4.93 14.39 -3.08
C GLU A 69 3.48 14.85 -2.95
N PHE A 70 3.28 16.06 -2.43
CA PHE A 70 1.97 16.68 -2.30
C PHE A 70 1.65 17.58 -3.50
N ARG A 71 0.45 17.40 -4.05
CA ARG A 71 -0.12 18.17 -5.14
C ARG A 71 -1.37 18.87 -4.63
N LYS A 72 -1.34 20.21 -4.63
CA LYS A 72 -2.52 21.01 -4.34
C LYS A 72 -3.55 20.83 -5.45
N ASP A 73 -4.83 20.82 -5.09
CA ASP A 73 -5.90 20.80 -6.09
C ASP A 73 -5.80 22.06 -6.97
N ALA A 74 -6.03 21.89 -8.27
CA ALA A 74 -6.09 23.02 -9.19
C ALA A 74 -7.34 23.84 -8.89
N LEU A 75 -7.18 25.15 -8.77
CA LEU A 75 -8.30 26.08 -8.74
C LEU A 75 -9.00 26.08 -10.11
N PRO A 76 -10.35 26.12 -10.15
CA PRO A 76 -11.06 26.32 -11.40
C PRO A 76 -10.65 27.65 -12.04
N GLU A 77 -10.46 27.66 -13.36
CA GLU A 77 -10.09 28.87 -14.11
C GLU A 77 -11.11 30.00 -13.86
N GLY A 78 -10.59 31.18 -13.49
CA GLY A 78 -11.42 32.37 -13.18
C GLY A 78 -11.75 32.57 -11.69
N VAL A 79 -11.28 31.68 -10.80
CA VAL A 79 -11.36 31.86 -9.35
C VAL A 79 -9.95 32.11 -8.82
N GLU A 80 -9.57 33.39 -8.66
CA GLU A 80 -8.23 33.77 -8.16
C GLU A 80 -7.99 33.37 -6.69
N GLU A 81 -9.05 33.06 -5.93
CA GLU A 81 -8.97 32.67 -4.53
C GLU A 81 -9.94 31.53 -4.19
N GLU A 82 -9.46 30.47 -3.52
CA GLU A 82 -10.36 29.48 -2.91
C GLU A 82 -11.40 30.20 -2.04
N PRO A 83 -12.71 29.86 -2.14
CA PRO A 83 -13.69 30.46 -1.26
C PRO A 83 -13.30 30.19 0.19
N LEU A 84 -13.11 31.26 0.98
CA LEU A 84 -12.88 31.14 2.42
C LEU A 84 -14.13 30.49 3.05
N PRO A 85 -13.97 29.47 3.94
CA PRO A 85 -12.73 28.95 4.53
C PRO A 85 -11.94 27.96 3.65
N ARG A 86 -10.60 27.96 3.77
CA ARG A 86 -9.70 27.06 3.02
C ARG A 86 -9.88 25.60 3.44
N LYS A 87 -9.99 24.67 2.51
CA LYS A 87 -10.24 23.24 2.82
C LYS A 87 -9.09 22.62 3.63
N LEU A 88 -9.42 21.93 4.73
CA LEU A 88 -8.46 21.35 5.69
C LEU A 88 -7.54 20.30 5.05
N HIS A 89 -8.08 19.55 4.07
CA HIS A 89 -7.37 18.49 3.34
C HIS A 89 -7.63 18.57 1.82
N SER A 90 -7.44 19.75 1.21
CA SER A 90 -7.41 19.86 -0.26
C SER A 90 -6.12 19.28 -0.83
N GLY A 91 -6.20 18.68 -2.02
CA GLY A 91 -5.07 18.11 -2.72
C GLY A 91 -4.96 16.59 -2.65
N SER A 92 -3.87 16.10 -3.21
CA SER A 92 -3.54 14.69 -3.31
C SER A 92 -2.05 14.44 -3.09
N TRP A 93 -1.73 13.26 -2.61
CA TRP A 93 -0.39 12.76 -2.42
C TRP A 93 -0.07 11.71 -3.48
N THR A 94 1.09 11.86 -4.12
CA THR A 94 1.73 10.75 -4.81
C THR A 94 2.36 9.87 -3.75
N CYS A 95 1.87 8.63 -3.64
CA CYS A 95 2.29 7.67 -2.62
C CYS A 95 2.95 6.46 -3.27
N ALA A 96 4.05 5.96 -2.69
CA ALA A 96 4.60 4.67 -3.07
C ALA A 96 3.95 3.55 -2.26
N VAL A 97 3.54 2.48 -2.93
CA VAL A 97 2.97 1.29 -2.28
C VAL A 97 4.10 0.43 -1.71
N VAL A 98 4.08 0.23 -0.39
CA VAL A 98 5.06 -0.59 0.34
C VAL A 98 4.51 -1.97 0.65
N PHE A 99 3.20 -2.07 0.90
CA PHE A 99 2.49 -3.34 1.06
C PHE A 99 1.09 -3.23 0.47
N SER A 100 0.60 -4.29 -0.16
CA SER A 100 -0.76 -4.36 -0.67
C SER A 100 -1.19 -5.80 -0.89
N ASP A 101 -2.38 -6.14 -0.42
CA ASP A 101 -3.12 -7.36 -0.80
C ASP A 101 -4.17 -7.10 -1.90
N HIS A 102 -4.29 -5.86 -2.37
CA HIS A 102 -5.23 -5.48 -3.40
C HIS A 102 -4.71 -5.87 -4.80
N PRO A 103 -5.49 -6.60 -5.63
CA PRO A 103 -5.02 -7.14 -6.91
C PRO A 103 -4.54 -6.06 -7.89
N SER A 104 -5.17 -4.88 -7.87
CA SER A 104 -4.82 -3.76 -8.76
C SER A 104 -3.59 -2.94 -8.34
N TYR A 105 -3.07 -3.12 -7.12
CA TYR A 105 -1.99 -2.27 -6.58
C TYR A 105 -0.86 -3.12 -6.02
N PRO A 106 -0.11 -3.85 -6.85
CA PRO A 106 0.98 -4.70 -6.40
C PRO A 106 2.13 -3.90 -5.76
N VAL A 107 2.87 -4.59 -4.89
CA VAL A 107 4.13 -4.08 -4.33
C VAL A 107 5.24 -4.02 -5.38
N GLY A 108 6.22 -3.12 -5.21
CA GLY A 108 7.39 -3.05 -6.10
C GLY A 108 7.63 -1.69 -6.77
N GLY A 109 7.32 -0.58 -6.09
CA GLY A 109 7.58 0.76 -6.61
C GLY A 109 6.43 1.40 -7.41
N TYR A 110 5.25 0.77 -7.38
CA TYR A 110 4.03 1.39 -7.89
C TYR A 110 3.71 2.66 -7.11
N ARG A 111 3.38 3.71 -7.86
CA ARG A 111 2.94 5.00 -7.32
C ARG A 111 1.47 5.17 -7.59
N ILE A 112 0.73 5.53 -6.55
CA ILE A 112 -0.69 5.83 -6.64
C ILE A 112 -0.93 7.27 -6.19
N VAL A 113 -2.04 7.84 -6.63
CA VAL A 113 -2.49 9.16 -6.19
C VAL A 113 -3.61 8.95 -5.18
N VAL A 114 -3.44 9.48 -3.98
CA VAL A 114 -4.38 9.34 -2.86
C VAL A 114 -4.78 10.73 -2.40
N SER A 115 -6.06 10.98 -2.11
CA SER A 115 -6.48 12.29 -1.62
C SER A 115 -5.88 12.58 -0.24
N ALA A 116 -5.61 13.85 0.06
CA ALA A 116 -5.13 14.23 1.38
C ALA A 116 -6.13 13.83 2.49
N ALA A 117 -7.43 13.94 2.20
CA ALA A 117 -8.50 13.52 3.10
C ALA A 117 -8.48 12.02 3.42
N GLU A 118 -8.04 11.19 2.48
CA GLU A 118 -7.91 9.74 2.68
C GLU A 118 -6.66 9.39 3.49
N ILE A 119 -5.53 10.07 3.25
CA ILE A 119 -4.31 9.90 4.06
C ILE A 119 -4.57 10.32 5.51
N ALA A 120 -5.22 11.45 5.74
CA ALA A 120 -5.53 11.98 7.07
C ALA A 120 -6.41 11.04 7.92
N ARG A 121 -7.21 10.19 7.25
CA ARG A 121 -8.13 9.22 7.86
C ARG A 121 -7.58 7.78 7.84
N GLY A 122 -6.35 7.60 7.37
CA GLY A 122 -5.65 6.31 7.37
C GLY A 122 -5.02 5.99 8.73
N ARG A 123 -4.53 4.77 8.91
CA ARG A 123 -3.84 4.37 10.15
C ARG A 123 -2.33 4.49 9.99
N LYS A 124 -1.68 5.21 10.90
CA LYS A 124 -0.20 5.24 10.97
C LYS A 124 0.32 3.87 11.37
N VAL A 125 1.24 3.31 10.59
CA VAL A 125 1.88 2.02 10.87
C VAL A 125 3.23 2.28 11.51
N ASP A 126 3.40 1.81 12.75
CA ASP A 126 4.70 1.85 13.43
C ASP A 126 5.47 0.56 13.16
N LEU A 127 6.70 0.70 12.64
CA LEU A 127 7.61 -0.42 12.43
C LEU A 127 8.13 -1.00 13.75
N ALA A 128 8.13 -0.23 14.84
CA ALA A 128 8.58 -0.68 16.14
C ALA A 128 7.66 -1.76 16.76
N GLY A 129 6.39 -1.82 16.33
CA GLY A 129 5.43 -2.85 16.74
C GLY A 129 5.54 -4.15 15.94
N TYR A 130 6.24 -4.15 14.80
CA TYR A 130 6.47 -5.34 13.98
C TYR A 130 7.64 -6.17 14.54
N ARG A 131 7.43 -6.80 15.71
CA ARG A 131 8.22 -7.98 16.05
C ARG A 131 7.88 -9.04 15.01
N ALA A 132 8.83 -9.34 14.12
CA ALA A 132 8.76 -10.51 13.25
C ALA A 132 8.30 -11.72 14.10
N PRO A 133 7.38 -12.57 13.60
CA PRO A 133 7.13 -13.83 14.28
C PRO A 133 8.48 -14.53 14.42
N LEU A 134 8.92 -14.70 15.66
CA LEU A 134 10.04 -15.55 16.00
C LEU A 134 9.84 -16.83 15.21
N SER A 135 10.75 -17.11 14.29
CA SER A 135 10.82 -18.36 13.57
C SER A 135 10.90 -19.42 14.66
N SER A 136 9.76 -20.07 14.92
CA SER A 136 9.69 -21.15 15.90
C SER A 136 10.73 -22.16 15.50
N GLU A 137 11.64 -22.40 16.43
CA GLU A 137 12.79 -23.27 16.32
C GLU A 137 12.45 -24.54 15.56
N SER A 138 13.31 -24.82 14.58
CA SER A 138 13.49 -26.12 13.98
C SER A 138 13.55 -27.16 15.10
N SER A 139 12.47 -27.92 15.23
CA SER A 139 12.44 -29.17 15.98
C SER A 139 13.55 -30.06 15.44
N ARG A 140 14.67 -30.11 16.16
CA ARG A 140 15.69 -31.15 16.01
C ARG A 140 15.02 -32.49 16.31
N PRO A 141 14.97 -33.45 15.39
CA PRO A 141 14.68 -34.82 15.78
C PRO A 141 15.90 -35.36 16.54
N GLU A 142 15.68 -35.77 17.78
CA GLU A 142 16.58 -36.63 18.53
C GLU A 142 16.96 -37.84 17.67
N SER A 143 18.27 -38.03 17.46
CA SER A 143 18.82 -39.25 16.89
C SER A 143 19.18 -40.20 18.04
N PRO A 144 18.60 -41.41 18.14
CA PRO A 144 19.13 -42.46 18.97
C PRO A 144 19.96 -43.45 18.13
N GLY A 145 21.12 -43.86 18.65
CA GLY A 145 21.72 -45.15 18.30
C GLY A 145 23.12 -45.10 17.70
N LYS A 146 24.12 -45.31 18.55
CA LYS A 146 25.46 -45.81 18.17
C LYS A 146 25.38 -47.25 17.65
N GLN A 147 26.17 -47.56 16.61
CA GLN A 147 27.12 -48.69 16.43
C GLN A 147 27.19 -49.16 14.95
N PRO A 148 28.26 -49.86 14.51
CA PRO A 148 29.64 -49.42 14.24
C PRO A 148 30.01 -49.69 12.74
N PRO A 149 31.25 -49.44 12.25
CA PRO A 149 31.56 -49.56 10.83
C PRO A 149 31.84 -51.01 10.42
N SER A 150 31.24 -51.45 9.32
CA SER A 150 31.65 -52.65 8.60
C SER A 150 32.21 -52.26 7.22
N GLU A 151 33.46 -52.64 7.01
CA GLU A 151 34.15 -52.60 5.73
C GLU A 151 33.50 -53.56 4.73
N SER A 152 33.41 -53.17 3.45
CA SER A 152 33.83 -54.03 2.34
C SER A 152 33.79 -53.31 0.98
N ARG A 153 35.00 -53.12 0.45
CA ARG A 153 35.45 -53.38 -0.94
C ARG A 153 34.41 -53.46 -2.06
N GLY A 154 34.65 -52.70 -3.14
CA GLY A 154 34.12 -53.06 -4.46
C GLY A 154 34.24 -51.95 -5.50
N HIS A 155 35.16 -52.13 -6.44
CA HIS A 155 35.59 -51.19 -7.47
C HIS A 155 34.62 -51.12 -8.69
N PRO A 156 34.93 -50.29 -9.71
CA PRO A 156 34.00 -49.40 -10.44
C PRO A 156 33.45 -50.03 -11.72
N PHE A 157 32.54 -49.38 -12.46
CA PHE A 157 32.57 -49.40 -13.93
C PHE A 157 31.68 -48.32 -14.61
N ALA A 158 32.27 -47.72 -15.65
CA ALA A 158 31.72 -47.14 -16.89
C ALA A 158 30.54 -46.13 -16.82
N ALA A 159 30.71 -44.87 -17.24
CA ALA A 159 30.99 -44.36 -18.60
C ALA A 159 29.74 -44.28 -19.50
N GLY A 160 29.52 -43.08 -20.07
CA GLY A 160 28.96 -42.94 -21.41
C GLY A 160 27.74 -42.03 -21.53
N GLY A 161 27.91 -40.92 -22.26
CA GLY A 161 26.85 -40.44 -23.17
C GLY A 161 26.28 -39.04 -22.92
N ALA A 162 27.02 -38.01 -23.32
CA ALA A 162 26.44 -36.87 -24.02
C ALA A 162 26.62 -37.12 -25.54
N PRO A 163 26.17 -36.26 -26.47
CA PRO A 163 24.97 -35.42 -26.58
C PRO A 163 24.27 -35.66 -27.96
N LYS A 164 23.11 -35.05 -28.22
CA LYS A 164 22.61 -34.73 -29.59
C LYS A 164 21.45 -33.73 -29.45
N THR A 165 21.65 -32.43 -29.72
CA THR A 165 21.43 -31.74 -31.00
C THR A 165 20.16 -32.17 -31.74
N ALA A 166 19.23 -31.24 -31.96
CA ALA A 166 19.04 -30.60 -33.27
C ALA A 166 17.74 -29.77 -33.32
N ALA A 167 17.87 -28.59 -33.94
CA ALA A 167 16.95 -27.95 -34.90
C ALA A 167 15.48 -27.73 -34.50
N GLY A 168 14.87 -26.57 -34.70
CA GLY A 168 15.15 -25.49 -35.64
C GLY A 168 13.89 -25.14 -36.44
N ARG A 169 13.72 -23.85 -36.77
CA ARG A 169 12.79 -23.25 -37.77
C ARG A 169 11.29 -23.27 -37.38
N LYS A 170 10.44 -22.31 -37.74
CA LYS A 170 10.41 -21.13 -38.64
C LYS A 170 9.27 -20.21 -38.10
N ILE A 171 9.40 -18.89 -37.96
CA ILE A 171 9.18 -17.80 -38.94
C ILE A 171 7.79 -17.81 -39.62
N SER A 172 7.25 -16.59 -39.75
CA SER A 172 6.18 -16.09 -40.64
C SER A 172 4.75 -16.28 -40.10
N GLU A 173 3.81 -15.34 -40.22
CA GLU A 173 3.74 -13.93 -40.65
C GLU A 173 2.26 -13.55 -40.41
N ALA A 174 1.98 -12.32 -39.96
CA ALA A 174 0.71 -11.65 -40.24
C ALA A 174 0.78 -11.07 -41.68
N PRO A 175 -0.17 -10.25 -42.19
CA PRO A 175 -1.53 -9.94 -41.76
C PRO A 175 -2.54 -9.99 -42.94
N SER A 176 -3.82 -9.79 -42.66
CA SER A 176 -4.76 -8.92 -43.42
C SER A 176 -6.01 -8.68 -42.58
#